data_AF-A0A6U6Q4T9-F1
#
_entry.id   AF-A0A6U6Q4T9-F1
#
_cell.length_a   1.000
_cell.length_b   1.000
_cell.length_c   1.000
_cell.angle_alpha   90.00
_cell.angle_beta   90.00
_cell.angle_gamma   90.00
#
_symmetry.space_group_name_H-M   'P 1'
#
loop_
_entity.id
_entity.type
_entity.pdbx_description
1 polymer ?
#
loop_
_entity_poly.entity_id
_entity_poly.type
_entity_poly.pdbx_seq_one_letter_code
_entity_poly.pdbx_strand_id
1 'polypeptide(L)'
;MGCAPSGMGSLVRLDEVNELGDPTGDHKDVRHLCHKLLGGARFDRVSEPANFEATLKAMDPELLTEVARFVILAEIGNQSKVNTRIKDRMYNVFESPGLAQEVKTPWQMKAYFVITSPLMFFCAFCFQSYMLHIATALYVYYMDNGSASMRANGGQLLDLVGNFVGEYASEKIVRIDGITRGNVKIPTVLLDLSGGLPLLMCVLSNAVCFYFIRRFNIKLWTKTMLVASIMAISKGTWDAMTILPDSTGWENCKARLGVEGLQDMRGTHFIDGDFLLEVLKAIPREIAIAGRVRYCADMMLSGHTYFACLFSLSAFHQVTFCLDHMQEGWGRCKVAIKVATVALCVLCLALEVILVALARFHYTVDMVSSIVLVLLLWDSGHVERIVRKWSACYDHWDLDSLRGSAPILARVLSRGRRSA
;
A
#
# COMPACT_ATOMS: atom_id res chain seq x y z
N MET A 1 -22.57 -2.93 77.89
CA MET A 1 -21.72 -3.51 76.83
C MET A 1 -21.96 -2.69 75.57
N GLY A 2 -21.02 -1.79 75.24
CA GLY A 2 -21.12 -0.89 74.09
C GLY A 2 -20.38 -1.46 72.89
N CYS A 3 -21.05 -1.52 71.75
CA CYS A 3 -20.43 -1.81 70.45
C CYS A 3 -19.94 -0.49 69.83
N ALA A 4 -18.64 -0.40 69.55
CA ALA A 4 -18.03 0.68 68.79
C ALA A 4 -18.34 0.54 67.29
N PRO A 5 -18.49 1.65 66.53
CA PRO A 5 -18.62 1.59 65.09
C PRO A 5 -17.24 1.44 64.43
N SER A 6 -17.18 0.47 63.53
CA SER A 6 -16.11 0.19 62.57
C SER A 6 -15.78 1.39 61.69
N GLY A 7 -14.48 1.66 61.54
CA GLY A 7 -13.92 2.81 60.84
C GLY A 7 -14.33 2.93 59.37
N MET A 8 -14.74 4.15 58.99
CA MET A 8 -14.78 4.63 57.62
C MET A 8 -13.37 4.65 57.04
N GLY A 9 -13.11 3.80 56.06
CA GLY A 9 -11.94 3.91 55.19
C GLY A 9 -12.11 5.11 54.24
N SER A 10 -11.10 5.98 54.23
CA SER A 10 -10.96 7.14 53.35
C SER A 10 -11.28 6.80 51.88
N LEU A 11 -12.34 7.43 51.35
CA LEU A 11 -12.54 7.58 49.91
C LEU A 11 -11.54 8.63 49.42
N VAL A 12 -10.72 8.27 48.42
CA VAL A 12 -9.96 9.26 47.64
C VAL A 12 -10.99 10.16 46.96
N ARG A 13 -11.04 11.43 47.37
CA ARG A 13 -11.89 12.44 46.72
C ARG A 13 -11.33 12.71 45.32
N LEU A 14 -12.22 12.74 44.33
CA LEU A 14 -11.92 13.13 42.94
C LEU A 14 -11.24 14.51 42.85
N ASP A 15 -11.37 15.35 43.88
CA ASP A 15 -10.74 16.65 43.96
C ASP A 15 -9.20 16.59 44.03
N GLU A 16 -8.59 15.51 44.54
CA GLU A 16 -7.12 15.33 44.54
C GLU A 16 -6.53 15.02 43.15
N VAL A 17 -7.36 14.63 42.17
CA VAL A 17 -6.92 14.39 40.79
C VAL A 17 -6.82 15.71 40.02
N ASN A 18 -7.58 16.73 40.43
CA ASN A 18 -7.59 18.06 39.79
C ASN A 18 -6.49 19.00 40.30
N GLU A 19 -5.77 18.68 41.38
CA GLU A 19 -4.64 19.48 41.88
C GLU A 19 -3.28 19.14 41.21
N LEU A 20 -3.23 18.18 40.28
CA LEU A 20 -2.08 17.97 39.39
C LEU A 20 -2.11 18.99 38.23
N GLY A 21 -2.01 20.27 38.62
CA GLY A 21 -1.88 21.39 37.70
C GLY A 21 -0.42 21.55 37.25
N ASP A 22 -0.16 21.19 35.99
CA ASP A 22 0.59 21.95 34.97
C ASP A 22 0.77 21.02 33.75
N PRO A 23 0.12 21.27 32.61
CA PRO A 23 0.22 20.41 31.42
C PRO A 23 1.64 20.38 30.79
N THR A 24 2.61 21.09 31.36
CA THR A 24 4.02 21.05 30.94
C THR A 24 4.91 20.13 31.80
N GLY A 25 4.33 19.41 32.78
CA GLY A 25 5.02 18.50 33.71
C GLY A 25 5.52 17.18 33.12
N ASP A 26 6.81 16.91 33.36
CA ASP A 26 7.64 15.76 33.02
C ASP A 26 6.93 14.37 33.08
N HIS A 27 7.22 13.47 32.12
CA HIS A 27 6.70 12.09 31.98
C HIS A 27 6.75 11.21 33.24
N LYS A 28 7.42 11.67 34.31
CA LYS A 28 7.36 11.09 35.66
C LYS A 28 5.93 11.05 36.21
N ASP A 29 5.06 12.00 35.84
CA ASP A 29 3.69 12.04 36.34
C ASP A 29 2.79 10.96 35.75
N VAL A 30 2.94 10.60 34.47
CA VAL A 30 2.16 9.47 33.90
C VAL A 30 2.58 8.15 34.54
N ARG A 31 3.87 7.96 34.81
CA ARG A 31 4.36 6.75 35.49
C ARG A 31 3.92 6.74 36.95
N HIS A 32 3.95 7.88 37.64
CA HIS A 32 3.47 8.02 39.01
C HIS A 32 1.96 7.82 39.09
N LEU A 33 1.18 8.40 38.17
CA LEU A 33 -0.26 8.23 38.04
C LEU A 33 -0.62 6.79 37.71
N CYS A 34 0.05 6.16 36.74
CA CYS A 34 -0.10 4.73 36.50
C CYS A 34 0.28 3.93 37.75
N HIS A 35 1.34 4.27 38.48
CA HIS A 35 1.71 3.58 39.70
C HIS A 35 0.76 3.89 40.89
N LYS A 36 0.07 5.03 40.89
CA LYS A 36 -0.92 5.43 41.90
C LYS A 36 -2.28 4.77 41.62
N LEU A 37 -2.70 4.76 40.35
CA LEU A 37 -3.85 4.02 39.82
C LEU A 37 -3.66 2.50 39.92
N LEU A 38 -2.45 1.99 39.63
CA LEU A 38 -2.15 0.55 39.55
C LEU A 38 -1.47 -0.03 40.80
N GLY A 39 -0.93 0.81 41.69
CA GLY A 39 -0.14 0.37 42.86
C GLY A 39 -0.41 1.12 44.17
N GLY A 40 -1.18 2.21 44.17
CA GLY A 40 -1.52 2.99 45.38
C GLY A 40 -2.91 2.73 45.93
N ALA A 41 -3.89 2.40 45.09
CA ALA A 41 -5.17 1.90 45.55
C ALA A 41 -4.97 0.48 46.11
N ARG A 42 -5.37 0.22 47.37
CA ARG A 42 -5.58 -1.16 47.83
C ARG A 42 -6.66 -1.77 46.92
N PHE A 43 -6.23 -2.52 45.91
CA PHE A 43 -7.06 -3.10 44.86
C PHE A 43 -8.11 -4.10 45.37
N ASP A 44 -8.12 -4.38 46.67
CA ASP A 44 -9.15 -5.18 47.32
C ASP A 44 -10.56 -4.57 47.21
N ARG A 45 -10.70 -3.26 46.90
CA ARG A 45 -12.00 -2.60 46.66
C ARG A 45 -12.29 -2.15 45.22
N VAL A 46 -11.28 -2.12 44.34
CA VAL A 46 -11.48 -1.97 42.88
C VAL A 46 -11.65 -3.36 42.24
N SER A 47 -12.40 -4.22 42.93
CA SER A 47 -12.58 -5.63 42.61
C SER A 47 -13.59 -5.86 41.46
N GLU A 48 -14.41 -4.86 41.16
CA GLU A 48 -15.43 -4.97 40.11
C GLU A 48 -14.97 -4.27 38.81
N PRO A 49 -14.89 -5.00 37.67
CA PRO A 49 -14.54 -4.45 36.36
C PRO A 49 -15.33 -3.19 35.99
N ALA A 50 -16.60 -3.12 36.41
CA ALA A 50 -17.49 -2.00 36.15
C ALA A 50 -16.99 -0.67 36.75
N ASN A 51 -16.39 -0.69 37.95
CA ASN A 51 -15.89 0.52 38.59
C ASN A 51 -14.62 1.04 37.89
N PHE A 52 -13.80 0.13 37.37
CA PHE A 52 -12.59 0.52 36.64
C PHE A 52 -12.93 1.06 35.25
N GLU A 53 -13.88 0.45 34.52
CA GLU A 53 -14.38 0.99 33.25
C GLU A 53 -15.00 2.38 33.45
N ALA A 54 -15.85 2.57 34.48
CA ALA A 54 -16.42 3.88 34.80
C ALA A 54 -15.34 4.92 35.12
N THR A 55 -14.28 4.52 35.83
CA THR A 55 -13.14 5.40 36.14
C THR A 55 -12.40 5.81 34.86
N LEU A 56 -12.16 4.87 33.93
CA LEU A 56 -11.50 5.19 32.65
C LEU A 56 -12.38 6.07 31.75
N LYS A 57 -13.69 5.83 31.68
CA LYS A 57 -14.63 6.69 30.94
C LYS A 57 -14.72 8.11 31.50
N ALA A 58 -14.44 8.29 32.79
CA ALA A 58 -14.39 9.59 33.42
C ALA A 58 -13.06 10.32 33.20
N MET A 59 -12.04 9.66 32.64
CA MET A 59 -10.75 10.31 32.35
C MET A 59 -10.85 11.21 31.12
N ASP A 60 -9.99 12.23 31.10
CA ASP A 60 -9.75 13.00 29.89
C ASP A 60 -9.27 12.07 28.74
N PRO A 61 -9.77 12.23 27.50
CA PRO A 61 -9.40 11.36 26.37
C PRO A 61 -7.91 11.35 26.05
N GLU A 62 -7.17 12.45 26.28
CA GLU A 62 -5.72 12.48 26.08
C GLU A 62 -5.02 11.64 27.14
N LEU A 63 -5.46 11.73 28.40
CA LEU A 63 -4.96 10.92 29.49
C LEU A 63 -5.24 9.43 29.27
N LEU A 64 -6.45 9.08 28.84
CA LEU A 64 -6.84 7.71 28.50
C LEU A 64 -5.93 7.15 27.38
N THR A 65 -5.60 7.98 26.40
CA THR A 65 -4.69 7.61 25.30
C THR A 65 -3.26 7.36 25.79
N GLU A 66 -2.74 8.18 26.72
CA GLU A 66 -1.41 7.96 27.31
C GLU A 66 -1.37 6.73 28.23
N VAL A 67 -2.44 6.45 28.99
CA VAL A 67 -2.57 5.21 29.76
C VAL A 67 -2.57 4.00 28.83
N ALA A 68 -3.37 4.03 27.76
CA ALA A 68 -3.41 2.95 26.77
C ALA A 68 -2.04 2.75 26.10
N ARG A 69 -1.34 3.83 25.77
CA ARG A 69 0.03 3.82 25.23
C ARG A 69 1.02 3.18 26.19
N PHE A 70 0.93 3.50 27.48
CA PHE A 70 1.76 2.89 28.52
C PHE A 70 1.54 1.37 28.60
N VAL A 71 0.28 0.91 28.58
CA VAL A 71 -0.05 -0.52 28.61
C VAL A 71 0.54 -1.26 27.43
N ILE A 72 0.38 -0.71 26.22
CA ILE A 72 0.97 -1.29 25.02
C ILE A 72 2.47 -1.39 25.17
N LEU A 73 3.15 -0.31 25.56
CA LEU A 73 4.60 -0.31 25.74
C LEU A 73 5.06 -1.32 26.80
N ALA A 74 4.28 -1.51 27.86
CA ALA A 74 4.55 -2.48 28.91
C ALA A 74 4.38 -3.94 28.42
N GLU A 75 3.38 -4.20 27.57
CA GLU A 75 3.17 -5.52 26.96
C GLU A 75 4.29 -5.84 25.97
N ILE A 76 4.51 -4.92 25.05
CA ILE A 76 5.49 -4.98 23.98
C ILE A 76 6.92 -5.10 24.50
N GLY A 77 7.22 -4.37 25.56
CA GLY A 77 8.57 -4.32 26.13
C GLY A 77 8.95 -5.60 26.83
N ASN A 78 8.04 -6.58 26.92
CA ASN A 78 8.16 -7.78 27.73
C ASN A 78 8.75 -7.46 29.12
N GLN A 79 8.36 -6.31 29.69
CA GLN A 79 8.84 -5.90 31.00
C GLN A 79 8.10 -6.78 32.02
N SER A 80 8.70 -7.93 32.31
CA SER A 80 8.20 -9.06 33.09
C SER A 80 7.81 -8.75 34.54
N LYS A 81 7.89 -7.48 34.97
CA LYS A 81 7.55 -7.04 36.33
C LYS A 81 6.16 -6.43 36.46
N VAL A 82 5.45 -6.15 35.37
CA VAL A 82 4.03 -5.75 35.48
C VAL A 82 3.22 -7.00 35.80
N ASN A 83 2.55 -6.98 36.96
CA ASN A 83 1.73 -8.08 37.46
C ASN A 83 0.74 -8.55 36.37
N THR A 84 0.76 -9.84 36.03
CA THR A 84 -0.09 -10.46 35.01
C THR A 84 -1.58 -10.15 35.25
N ARG A 85 -2.01 -10.05 36.52
CA ARG A 85 -3.39 -9.66 36.87
C ARG A 85 -3.75 -8.24 36.45
N ILE A 86 -2.81 -7.31 36.49
CA ILE A 86 -3.05 -5.92 36.07
C ILE A 86 -3.17 -5.88 34.55
N LYS A 87 -2.33 -6.63 33.84
CA LYS A 87 -2.45 -6.79 32.39
C LYS A 87 -3.83 -7.34 32.03
N ASP A 88 -4.23 -8.48 32.60
CA ASP A 88 -5.51 -9.13 32.30
C ASP A 88 -6.71 -8.22 32.57
N ARG A 89 -6.68 -7.42 33.64
CA ARG A 89 -7.76 -6.46 33.94
C ARG A 89 -7.80 -5.30 32.95
N MET A 90 -6.65 -4.74 32.58
CA MET A 90 -6.60 -3.70 31.56
C MET A 90 -7.05 -4.25 30.21
N TYR A 91 -6.69 -5.49 29.89
CA TYR A 91 -7.18 -6.21 28.71
C TYR A 91 -8.70 -6.29 28.71
N ASN A 92 -9.32 -6.83 29.76
CA ASN A 92 -10.77 -6.97 29.84
C ASN A 92 -11.52 -5.63 29.70
N VAL A 93 -10.87 -4.53 30.08
CA VAL A 93 -11.48 -3.19 30.06
C VAL A 93 -11.32 -2.52 28.70
N PHE A 94 -10.18 -2.71 28.02
CA PHE A 94 -10.03 -2.29 26.63
C PHE A 94 -10.70 -3.24 25.63
N GLU A 95 -11.09 -4.45 26.05
CA GLU A 95 -11.96 -5.35 25.30
C GLU A 95 -13.43 -4.86 25.31
N SER A 96 -13.79 -3.94 26.22
CA SER A 96 -15.10 -3.29 26.18
C SER A 96 -15.24 -2.43 24.90
N PRO A 97 -16.25 -2.69 24.03
CA PRO A 97 -16.40 -2.00 22.76
C PRO A 97 -16.56 -0.48 22.89
N GLY A 98 -17.08 -0.02 24.02
CA GLY A 98 -17.30 1.40 24.30
C GLY A 98 -16.00 2.16 24.53
N LEU A 99 -15.12 1.65 25.40
CA LEU A 99 -13.89 2.35 25.76
C LEU A 99 -12.86 2.32 24.62
N ALA A 100 -12.81 1.22 23.86
CA ALA A 100 -11.93 1.10 22.69
C ALA A 100 -12.19 2.19 21.63
N GLN A 101 -13.44 2.64 21.49
CA GLN A 101 -13.82 3.71 20.56
C GLN A 101 -13.41 5.10 21.06
N GLU A 102 -13.25 5.29 22.36
CA GLU A 102 -12.84 6.58 22.94
C GLU A 102 -11.34 6.84 22.80
N VAL A 103 -10.52 5.77 22.73
CA VAL A 103 -9.07 5.88 22.55
C VAL A 103 -8.72 6.21 21.10
N LYS A 104 -8.28 7.44 20.85
CA LYS A 104 -7.81 7.87 19.53
C LYS A 104 -6.43 7.30 19.24
N THR A 105 -6.23 6.86 18.00
CA THR A 105 -4.90 6.42 17.55
C THR A 105 -3.92 7.60 17.50
N PRO A 106 -2.74 7.51 18.15
CA PRO A 106 -1.72 8.55 18.09
C PRO A 106 -1.27 8.85 16.66
N TRP A 107 -0.89 10.10 16.38
CA TRP A 107 -0.53 10.53 15.03
C TRP A 107 0.66 9.76 14.45
N GLN A 108 1.64 9.35 15.26
CA GLN A 108 2.78 8.55 14.78
C GLN A 108 2.33 7.20 14.22
N MET A 109 1.34 6.59 14.87
CA MET A 109 0.79 5.30 14.45
C MET A 109 -0.09 5.46 13.20
N LYS A 110 -0.84 6.57 13.09
CA LYS A 110 -1.54 6.92 11.84
C LYS A 110 -0.55 7.10 10.67
N ALA A 111 0.56 7.81 10.90
CA ALA A 111 1.61 7.98 9.90
C ALA A 111 2.23 6.63 9.48
N TYR A 112 2.45 5.72 10.43
CA TYR A 112 2.90 4.36 10.14
C TYR A 112 1.97 3.64 9.16
N PHE A 113 0.65 3.64 9.37
CA PHE A 113 -0.29 2.99 8.45
C PHE A 113 -0.29 3.63 7.05
N VAL A 114 -0.20 4.96 6.99
CA VAL A 114 -0.16 5.71 5.72
C VAL A 114 1.11 5.43 4.93
N ILE A 115 2.27 5.35 5.60
CA ILE A 115 3.59 5.20 4.96
C ILE A 115 3.93 3.74 4.63
N THR A 116 3.51 2.80 5.47
CA THR A 116 3.85 1.37 5.27
C THR A 116 3.21 0.77 4.03
N SER A 117 1.98 1.17 3.69
CA SER A 117 1.28 0.63 2.52
C SER A 117 2.02 1.00 1.20
N PRO A 118 2.38 2.27 0.95
CA PRO A 118 3.22 2.66 -0.19
C PRO A 118 4.63 2.05 -0.15
N LEU A 119 5.24 1.89 1.03
CA LEU A 119 6.54 1.25 1.15
C LEU A 119 6.48 -0.23 0.71
N MET A 120 5.43 -0.95 1.08
CA MET A 120 5.18 -2.32 0.62
C MET A 120 5.01 -2.36 -0.90
N PHE A 121 4.26 -1.41 -1.47
CA PHE A 121 4.15 -1.28 -2.92
C PHE A 121 5.49 -0.98 -3.59
N PHE A 122 6.29 -0.07 -3.04
CA PHE A 122 7.62 0.24 -3.52
C PHE A 122 8.53 -1.00 -3.53
N CYS A 123 8.54 -1.79 -2.45
CA CYS A 123 9.29 -3.05 -2.42
C CYS A 123 8.82 -4.05 -3.48
N ALA A 124 7.51 -4.18 -3.68
CA ALA A 124 6.94 -5.03 -4.73
C ALA A 124 7.29 -4.53 -6.14
N PHE A 125 7.34 -3.22 -6.34
CA PHE A 125 7.73 -2.60 -7.61
C PHE A 125 9.23 -2.78 -7.90
N CYS A 126 10.10 -2.65 -6.88
CA CYS A 126 11.51 -3.00 -7.01
C CYS A 126 11.70 -4.46 -7.40
N PHE A 127 10.93 -5.37 -6.79
CA PHE A 127 10.92 -6.78 -7.17
C PHE A 127 10.46 -6.99 -8.61
N GLN A 128 9.42 -6.28 -9.07
CA GLN A 128 8.99 -6.31 -10.47
C GLN A 128 10.11 -5.88 -11.43
N SER A 129 10.74 -4.73 -11.18
CA SER A 129 11.86 -4.21 -11.99
C SER A 129 12.98 -5.23 -12.10
N TYR A 130 13.34 -5.80 -10.94
CA TYR A 130 14.35 -6.83 -10.84
C TYR A 130 14.02 -8.08 -11.67
N MET A 131 12.79 -8.59 -11.61
CA MET A 131 12.40 -9.76 -12.41
C MET A 131 12.34 -9.45 -13.91
N LEU A 132 11.94 -8.24 -14.30
CA LEU A 132 11.96 -7.78 -15.69
C LEU A 132 13.39 -7.66 -16.26
N HIS A 133 14.36 -7.33 -15.42
CA HIS A 133 15.78 -7.37 -15.77
C HIS A 133 16.20 -8.78 -16.15
N ILE A 134 15.89 -9.76 -15.27
CA ILE A 134 16.18 -11.18 -15.53
C ILE A 134 15.49 -11.64 -16.82
N ALA A 135 14.20 -11.32 -16.99
CA ALA A 135 13.44 -11.69 -18.18
C ALA A 135 14.07 -11.11 -19.46
N THR A 136 14.54 -9.86 -19.42
CA THR A 136 15.20 -9.20 -20.55
C THR A 136 16.56 -9.82 -20.86
N ALA A 137 17.36 -10.14 -19.85
CA ALA A 137 18.63 -10.83 -20.02
C ALA A 137 18.43 -12.20 -20.69
N LEU A 138 17.45 -12.97 -20.21
CA LEU A 138 17.13 -14.27 -20.81
C LEU A 138 16.59 -14.11 -22.23
N TYR A 139 15.78 -13.09 -22.51
CA TYR A 139 15.33 -12.77 -23.87
C TYR A 139 16.51 -12.48 -24.81
N VAL A 140 17.47 -11.65 -24.38
CA VAL A 140 18.69 -11.36 -25.16
C VAL A 140 19.47 -12.65 -25.44
N TYR A 141 19.65 -13.51 -24.43
CA TYR A 141 20.31 -14.81 -24.60
C TYR A 141 19.59 -15.67 -25.65
N TYR A 142 18.26 -15.78 -25.57
CA TYR A 142 17.49 -16.56 -26.54
C TYR A 142 17.55 -15.99 -27.95
N MET A 143 17.58 -14.67 -28.10
CA MET A 143 17.68 -14.05 -29.42
C MET A 143 19.07 -14.21 -30.05
N ASP A 144 20.14 -14.24 -29.24
CA ASP A 144 21.50 -14.44 -29.73
C ASP A 144 21.80 -15.94 -30.01
N ASN A 145 21.34 -16.85 -29.15
CA ASN A 145 21.70 -18.28 -29.18
C ASN A 145 20.57 -19.21 -29.67
N GLY A 146 19.36 -18.70 -29.86
CA GLY A 146 18.19 -19.49 -30.24
C GLY A 146 18.21 -20.03 -31.67
N SER A 147 17.23 -20.90 -31.96
CA SER A 147 17.07 -21.50 -33.28
C SER A 147 16.94 -20.45 -34.38
N ALA A 148 17.36 -20.80 -35.61
CA ALA A 148 17.24 -19.90 -36.76
C ALA A 148 15.79 -19.47 -37.03
N SER A 149 14.80 -20.32 -36.74
CA SER A 149 13.38 -19.98 -36.89
C SER A 149 12.92 -18.88 -35.94
N MET A 150 13.39 -18.91 -34.69
CA MET A 150 13.07 -17.88 -33.69
C MET A 150 13.66 -16.52 -34.10
N ARG A 151 14.89 -16.53 -34.62
CA ARG A 151 15.57 -15.32 -35.11
C ARG A 151 14.96 -14.78 -36.40
N ALA A 152 14.56 -15.65 -37.33
CA ALA A 152 13.99 -15.27 -38.62
C ALA A 152 12.68 -14.49 -38.49
N ASN A 153 11.83 -14.84 -37.52
CA ASN A 153 10.56 -14.16 -37.29
C ASN A 153 10.69 -12.90 -36.41
N GLY A 154 11.93 -12.48 -36.08
CA GLY A 154 12.17 -11.35 -35.17
C GLY A 154 11.59 -11.56 -33.77
N GLY A 155 11.27 -12.81 -33.42
CA GLY A 155 10.53 -13.20 -32.22
C GLY A 155 9.02 -12.92 -32.27
N GLN A 156 8.48 -12.06 -33.12
CA GLN A 156 7.13 -11.51 -32.90
C GLN A 156 6.01 -12.57 -32.86
N LEU A 157 5.11 -12.46 -31.87
CA LEU A 157 3.80 -13.11 -31.89
C LEU A 157 2.80 -12.23 -32.65
N LEU A 158 1.77 -12.87 -33.21
CA LEU A 158 0.75 -12.18 -33.99
C LEU A 158 -0.19 -11.36 -33.08
N ASP A 159 -0.12 -10.03 -33.12
CA ASP A 159 -1.07 -9.12 -32.47
C ASP A 159 -2.13 -8.60 -33.46
N LEU A 160 -3.32 -9.22 -33.47
CA LEU A 160 -4.39 -8.85 -34.42
C LEU A 160 -4.85 -7.38 -34.24
N VAL A 161 -4.99 -6.92 -33.00
CA VAL A 161 -5.56 -5.60 -32.70
C VAL A 161 -4.52 -4.51 -32.87
N GLY A 162 -3.29 -4.70 -32.39
CA GLY A 162 -2.19 -3.77 -32.66
C GLY A 162 -1.88 -3.64 -34.15
N ASN A 163 -2.08 -4.72 -34.92
CA ASN A 163 -2.00 -4.69 -36.38
C ASN A 163 -3.12 -3.87 -37.03
N PHE A 164 -4.37 -4.12 -36.65
CA PHE A 164 -5.53 -3.38 -37.17
C PHE A 164 -5.47 -1.88 -36.84
N VAL A 165 -5.18 -1.54 -35.58
CA VAL A 165 -5.10 -0.14 -35.11
C VAL A 165 -3.93 0.60 -35.77
N GLY A 166 -2.76 -0.05 -35.87
CA GLY A 166 -1.61 0.53 -36.55
C GLY A 166 -1.83 0.71 -38.06
N GLU A 167 -2.58 -0.19 -38.70
CA GLU A 167 -2.93 -0.08 -40.13
C GLU A 167 -3.83 1.12 -40.40
N TYR A 168 -4.83 1.37 -39.55
CA TYR A 168 -5.71 2.52 -39.69
C TYR A 168 -5.00 3.85 -39.37
N ALA A 169 -4.02 3.84 -38.47
CA ALA A 169 -3.31 5.05 -38.03
C ALA A 169 -2.21 5.53 -38.99
N SER A 170 -1.77 4.70 -39.95
CA SER A 170 -0.68 5.06 -40.87
C SER A 170 -1.12 4.96 -42.33
N GLU A 171 -1.32 6.10 -42.99
CA GLU A 171 -1.69 6.17 -44.43
C GLU A 171 -0.61 5.64 -45.39
N LYS A 172 0.60 5.30 -44.90
CA LYS A 172 1.74 4.88 -45.74
C LYS A 172 2.33 3.58 -45.22
N ILE A 173 1.70 2.44 -45.53
CA ILE A 173 2.26 1.14 -45.13
C ILE A 173 2.60 0.28 -46.35
N VAL A 174 3.90 0.02 -46.49
CA VAL A 174 4.41 -1.09 -47.31
C VAL A 174 4.23 -2.37 -46.49
N ARG A 175 3.35 -3.27 -46.94
CA ARG A 175 3.23 -4.62 -46.38
C ARG A 175 4.46 -5.43 -46.81
N ILE A 176 5.23 -5.93 -45.85
CA ILE A 176 6.21 -6.99 -46.07
C ILE A 176 5.67 -8.19 -45.29
N ASP A 177 5.35 -9.28 -45.99
CA ASP A 177 4.90 -10.55 -45.41
C ASP A 177 3.64 -10.50 -44.54
N GLY A 178 2.67 -9.63 -44.88
CA GLY A 178 1.36 -9.58 -44.20
C GLY A 178 1.36 -8.91 -42.82
N ILE A 179 2.52 -8.47 -42.31
CA ILE A 179 2.63 -7.69 -41.08
C ILE A 179 2.92 -6.23 -41.45
N THR A 180 2.04 -5.32 -41.05
CA THR A 180 2.22 -3.89 -41.27
C THR A 180 3.37 -3.38 -40.38
N ARG A 181 4.44 -2.84 -40.99
CA ARG A 181 5.49 -2.07 -40.29
C ARG A 181 4.95 -0.69 -39.90
N GLY A 182 4.05 -0.67 -38.93
CA GLY A 182 3.45 0.55 -38.38
C GLY A 182 3.71 0.67 -36.89
N ASN A 183 4.94 1.00 -36.49
CA ASN A 183 5.16 1.55 -35.16
C ASN A 183 4.86 3.05 -35.24
N VAL A 184 3.69 3.46 -34.75
CA VAL A 184 3.44 4.87 -34.49
C VAL A 184 4.41 5.28 -33.40
N LYS A 185 5.33 6.20 -33.70
CA LYS A 185 6.28 6.71 -32.71
C LYS A 185 5.53 7.62 -31.74
N ILE A 186 4.91 7.02 -30.73
CA ILE A 186 4.28 7.75 -29.64
C ILE A 186 5.37 8.25 -28.71
N PRO A 187 5.40 9.56 -28.41
CA PRO A 187 6.35 10.08 -27.45
C PRO A 187 6.21 9.39 -26.10
N THR A 188 7.34 8.85 -25.65
CA THR A 188 7.73 8.55 -24.26
C THR A 188 6.79 9.07 -23.17
N VAL A 189 6.90 10.39 -23.05
CA VAL A 189 6.29 11.18 -22.01
C VAL A 189 4.76 11.11 -22.05
N LEU A 190 4.16 10.94 -23.23
CA LEU A 190 2.71 10.90 -23.35
C LEU A 190 2.13 9.62 -22.74
N LEU A 191 2.79 8.48 -22.96
CA LEU A 191 2.39 7.21 -22.36
C LEU A 191 2.59 7.19 -20.84
N ASP A 192 3.72 7.72 -20.38
CA ASP A 192 3.98 7.80 -18.95
C ASP A 192 3.02 8.80 -18.25
N LEU A 193 2.60 9.86 -18.97
CA LEU A 193 1.60 10.82 -18.48
C LEU A 193 0.19 10.21 -18.39
N SER A 194 -0.21 9.37 -19.35
CA SER A 194 -1.53 8.71 -19.31
C SER A 194 -1.64 7.74 -18.14
N GLY A 195 -0.56 7.02 -17.79
CA GLY A 195 -0.49 6.21 -16.56
C GLY A 195 -0.36 7.05 -15.27
N GLY A 196 0.36 8.18 -15.33
CA GLY A 196 0.58 9.06 -14.17
C GLY A 196 -0.63 9.88 -13.74
N LEU A 197 -1.53 10.22 -14.67
CA LEU A 197 -2.71 11.05 -14.38
C LEU A 197 -3.70 10.38 -13.40
N PRO A 198 -4.09 9.10 -13.54
CA PRO A 198 -4.89 8.39 -12.54
C PRO A 198 -4.26 8.36 -11.14
N LEU A 199 -2.93 8.16 -11.05
CA LEU A 199 -2.21 8.21 -9.78
C LEU A 199 -2.31 9.59 -9.15
N LEU A 200 -2.08 10.65 -9.94
CA LEU A 200 -2.19 12.02 -9.47
C LEU A 200 -3.61 12.29 -8.95
N MET A 201 -4.64 11.88 -9.68
CA MET A 201 -6.03 12.00 -9.23
C MET A 201 -6.28 11.25 -7.91
N CYS A 202 -5.74 10.04 -7.76
CA CYS A 202 -5.84 9.26 -6.52
C CYS A 202 -5.15 9.97 -5.34
N VAL A 203 -3.94 10.49 -5.54
CA VAL A 203 -3.19 11.19 -4.49
C VAL A 203 -3.86 12.51 -4.12
N LEU A 204 -4.29 13.30 -5.11
CA LEU A 204 -4.98 14.57 -4.88
C LEU A 204 -6.31 14.39 -4.17
N SER A 205 -7.12 13.39 -4.55
CA SER A 205 -8.39 13.10 -3.87
C SER A 205 -8.17 12.68 -2.41
N ASN A 206 -7.13 11.90 -2.13
CA ASN A 206 -6.72 11.57 -0.76
C ASN A 206 -6.27 12.80 0.03
N ALA A 207 -5.44 13.66 -0.57
CA ALA A 207 -4.99 14.91 0.05
C ALA A 207 -6.17 15.84 0.34
N VAL A 208 -7.09 16.02 -0.61
CA VAL A 208 -8.31 16.84 -0.44
C VAL A 208 -9.15 16.30 0.73
N CYS A 209 -9.39 15.00 0.78
CA CYS A 209 -10.12 14.38 1.89
C CYS A 209 -9.42 14.62 3.24
N PHE A 210 -8.10 14.46 3.30
CA PHE A 210 -7.32 14.69 4.51
C PHE A 210 -7.38 16.16 4.98
N TYR A 211 -7.16 17.11 4.08
CA TYR A 211 -7.06 18.53 4.43
C TYR A 211 -8.43 19.19 4.67
N PHE A 212 -9.40 18.97 3.78
CA PHE A 212 -10.70 19.66 3.84
C PHE A 212 -11.73 18.94 4.70
N ILE A 213 -11.78 17.60 4.63
CA ILE A 213 -12.80 16.81 5.34
C ILE A 213 -12.28 16.32 6.70
N ARG A 214 -10.96 16.38 6.92
CA ARG A 214 -10.29 15.82 8.11
C ARG A 214 -10.60 14.33 8.31
N ARG A 215 -10.87 13.63 7.20
CA ARG A 215 -11.13 12.18 7.14
C ARG A 215 -10.24 11.56 6.07
N PHE A 216 -9.54 10.50 6.44
CA PHE A 216 -8.70 9.73 5.53
C PHE A 216 -9.21 8.30 5.46
N ASN A 217 -9.54 7.82 4.26
CA ASN A 217 -10.02 6.47 4.07
C ASN A 217 -8.83 5.51 4.00
N ILE A 218 -8.27 5.18 5.17
CA ILE A 218 -7.12 4.29 5.27
C ILE A 218 -7.38 2.91 4.64
N LYS A 219 -8.63 2.42 4.72
CA LYS A 219 -9.03 1.12 4.16
C LYS A 219 -8.82 1.14 2.66
N LEU A 220 -9.35 2.16 1.99
CA LEU A 220 -9.19 2.32 0.55
C LEU A 220 -7.72 2.52 0.17
N TRP A 221 -6.97 3.35 0.90
CA TRP A 221 -5.53 3.56 0.65
C TRP A 221 -4.72 2.26 0.74
N THR A 222 -4.88 1.51 1.83
CA THR A 222 -4.21 0.22 2.03
C THR A 222 -4.66 -0.82 1.01
N LYS A 223 -5.95 -0.85 0.63
CA LYS A 223 -6.46 -1.72 -0.43
C LYS A 223 -5.79 -1.44 -1.76
N THR A 224 -5.73 -0.18 -2.18
CA THR A 224 -5.09 0.22 -3.44
C THR A 224 -3.64 -0.21 -3.47
N MET A 225 -2.87 0.07 -2.40
CA MET A 225 -1.45 -0.30 -2.35
C MET A 225 -1.25 -1.82 -2.29
N LEU A 226 -2.11 -2.56 -1.58
CA LEU A 226 -2.04 -4.02 -1.53
C LEU A 226 -2.32 -4.66 -2.90
N VAL A 227 -3.36 -4.20 -3.60
CA VAL A 227 -3.65 -4.68 -4.96
C VAL A 227 -2.51 -4.31 -5.90
N ALA A 228 -1.94 -3.10 -5.79
CA ALA A 228 -0.79 -2.67 -6.58
C ALA A 228 0.44 -3.57 -6.33
N SER A 229 0.71 -3.93 -5.07
CA SER A 229 1.78 -4.87 -4.71
C SER A 229 1.57 -6.26 -5.32
N ILE A 230 0.36 -6.80 -5.22
CA ILE A 230 0.03 -8.12 -5.79
C ILE A 230 0.21 -8.10 -7.32
N MET A 231 -0.28 -7.05 -7.99
CA MET A 231 -0.11 -6.89 -9.43
C MET A 231 1.37 -6.78 -9.82
N ALA A 232 2.16 -5.99 -9.09
CA ALA A 232 3.59 -5.83 -9.38
C ALA A 232 4.38 -7.14 -9.22
N ILE A 233 4.12 -7.89 -8.15
CA ILE A 233 4.74 -9.22 -7.93
C ILE A 233 4.33 -10.20 -9.01
N SER A 234 3.02 -10.27 -9.33
CA SER A 234 2.49 -11.18 -10.34
C SER A 234 3.09 -10.88 -11.71
N LYS A 235 3.15 -9.60 -12.07
CA LYS A 235 3.77 -9.11 -13.28
C LYS A 235 5.23 -9.55 -13.40
N GLY A 236 6.07 -9.18 -12.43
CA GLY A 236 7.49 -9.55 -12.48
C GLY A 236 7.69 -11.06 -12.56
N THR A 237 6.91 -11.82 -11.81
CA THR A 237 7.00 -13.29 -11.77
C THR A 237 6.58 -13.90 -13.10
N TRP A 238 5.46 -13.47 -13.69
CA TRP A 238 4.98 -14.02 -14.95
C TRP A 238 5.91 -13.65 -16.10
N ASP A 239 6.34 -12.39 -16.21
CA ASP A 239 7.28 -11.97 -17.26
C ASP A 239 8.62 -12.74 -17.19
N ALA A 240 9.09 -13.11 -15.99
CA ALA A 240 10.27 -13.94 -15.83
C ALA A 240 10.03 -15.44 -16.11
N MET A 241 8.83 -15.95 -15.81
CA MET A 241 8.45 -17.35 -16.10
C MET A 241 8.17 -17.58 -17.58
N THR A 242 7.63 -16.57 -18.26
CA THR A 242 7.24 -16.62 -19.67
C THR A 242 7.96 -15.52 -20.43
N ILE A 243 9.15 -15.84 -20.91
CA ILE A 243 9.94 -14.92 -21.72
C ILE A 243 9.30 -14.84 -23.09
N LEU A 244 8.48 -13.81 -23.26
CA LEU A 244 7.83 -13.55 -24.52
C LEU A 244 8.64 -12.54 -25.32
N PRO A 245 8.65 -12.71 -26.64
CA PRO A 245 9.34 -11.82 -27.54
C PRO A 245 8.65 -10.47 -27.63
N ASP A 246 9.44 -9.41 -27.52
CA ASP A 246 9.02 -8.01 -27.65
C ASP A 246 8.08 -7.84 -28.86
N SER A 247 6.88 -7.32 -28.62
CA SER A 247 5.89 -7.05 -29.68
C SER A 247 6.41 -6.08 -30.73
N THR A 248 7.35 -5.19 -30.36
CA THR A 248 8.02 -4.31 -31.31
C THR A 248 9.15 -4.98 -32.08
N GLY A 249 9.56 -6.19 -31.69
CA GLY A 249 10.59 -7.01 -32.33
C GLY A 249 12.02 -6.72 -31.86
N TRP A 250 12.93 -7.65 -32.18
CA TRP A 250 14.31 -7.66 -31.69
C TRP A 250 15.13 -6.39 -31.99
N GLU A 251 14.98 -5.80 -33.18
CA GLU A 251 15.73 -4.58 -33.55
C GLU A 251 15.36 -3.39 -32.66
N ASN A 252 14.09 -3.26 -32.30
CA ASN A 252 13.62 -2.20 -31.40
C ASN A 252 14.10 -2.44 -29.97
N CYS A 253 14.13 -3.71 -29.51
CA CYS A 253 14.74 -4.05 -28.23
C CYS A 253 16.22 -3.63 -28.17
N LYS A 254 17.02 -3.98 -29.19
CA LYS A 254 18.44 -3.55 -29.28
C LYS A 254 18.58 -2.03 -29.27
N ALA A 255 17.74 -1.33 -30.02
CA ALA A 255 17.74 0.13 -30.05
C ALA A 255 17.38 0.75 -28.68
N ARG A 256 16.45 0.13 -27.95
CA ARG A 256 16.01 0.58 -26.62
C ARG A 256 17.05 0.31 -25.52
N LEU A 257 17.73 -0.83 -25.57
CA LEU A 257 18.82 -1.16 -24.64
C LEU A 257 20.09 -0.35 -24.93
N GLY A 258 20.31 0.02 -26.19
CA GLY A 258 21.57 0.60 -26.65
C GLY A 258 22.72 -0.42 -26.59
N VAL A 259 23.91 0.01 -27.03
CA VAL A 259 25.09 -0.88 -27.08
C VAL A 259 25.53 -1.31 -25.68
N GLU A 260 25.56 -0.38 -24.73
CA GLU A 260 25.97 -0.63 -23.35
C GLU A 260 25.00 -1.58 -22.63
N GLY A 261 23.69 -1.30 -22.70
CA GLY A 261 22.67 -2.15 -22.06
C GLY A 261 22.64 -3.54 -22.67
N LEU A 262 22.82 -3.66 -24.00
CA LEU A 262 22.91 -4.97 -24.66
C LEU A 262 24.16 -5.75 -24.22
N GLN A 263 25.31 -5.09 -24.09
CA GLN A 263 26.53 -5.72 -23.58
C GLN A 263 26.38 -6.15 -22.11
N ASP A 264 25.76 -5.34 -21.27
CA ASP A 264 25.48 -5.68 -19.87
C ASP A 264 24.59 -6.92 -19.79
N MET A 265 23.48 -6.96 -20.55
CA MET A 265 22.59 -8.13 -20.60
C MET A 265 23.31 -9.39 -21.11
N ARG A 266 24.17 -9.28 -22.13
CA ARG A 266 24.99 -10.40 -22.62
C ARG A 266 26.03 -10.90 -21.62
N GLY A 267 26.53 -10.00 -20.77
CA GLY A 267 27.46 -10.32 -19.70
C GLY A 267 26.80 -10.98 -18.49
N THR A 268 25.47 -11.07 -18.46
CA THR A 268 24.76 -11.81 -17.41
C THR A 268 24.76 -13.31 -17.73
N HIS A 269 25.17 -14.13 -16.77
CA HIS A 269 25.29 -15.57 -16.94
C HIS A 269 24.22 -16.31 -16.13
N PHE A 270 22.95 -15.98 -16.31
CA PHE A 270 21.84 -16.63 -15.59
C PHE A 270 21.68 -18.12 -15.95
N ILE A 271 22.01 -18.51 -17.19
CA ILE A 271 21.85 -19.89 -17.68
C ILE A 271 23.17 -20.68 -17.52
N ASP A 272 24.29 -20.08 -17.91
CA ASP A 272 25.59 -20.77 -17.97
C ASP A 272 26.43 -20.61 -16.68
N GLY A 273 25.98 -19.79 -15.72
CA GLY A 273 26.69 -19.44 -14.48
C GLY A 273 25.93 -19.79 -13.20
N ASP A 274 26.42 -19.28 -12.06
CA ASP A 274 25.73 -19.39 -10.78
C ASP A 274 24.55 -18.40 -10.74
N PHE A 275 23.35 -18.94 -10.95
CA PHE A 275 22.11 -18.18 -10.94
C PHE A 275 21.96 -17.31 -9.69
N LEU A 276 22.29 -17.83 -8.49
CA LEU A 276 22.10 -17.10 -7.24
C LEU A 276 23.08 -15.92 -7.12
N LEU A 277 24.31 -16.12 -7.58
CA LEU A 277 25.32 -15.06 -7.59
C LEU A 277 24.95 -13.93 -8.55
N GLU A 278 24.49 -14.25 -9.75
CA GLU A 278 24.03 -13.24 -10.73
C GLU A 278 22.77 -12.52 -10.25
N VAL A 279 21.87 -13.26 -9.60
CA VAL A 279 20.69 -12.70 -8.92
C VAL A 279 21.11 -11.64 -7.91
N LEU A 280 22.11 -11.91 -7.06
CA LEU A 280 22.59 -10.96 -6.06
C LEU A 280 23.32 -9.75 -6.69
N LYS A 281 24.04 -9.94 -7.80
CA LYS A 281 24.73 -8.85 -8.53
C LYS A 281 23.75 -7.91 -9.25
N ALA A 282 22.61 -8.41 -9.71
CA ALA A 282 21.62 -7.59 -10.40
C ALA A 282 20.94 -6.56 -9.46
N ILE A 283 20.81 -6.84 -8.17
CA ILE A 283 20.19 -5.92 -7.19
C ILE A 283 20.88 -4.54 -7.14
N PRO A 284 22.21 -4.42 -6.87
CA PRO A 284 22.86 -3.12 -6.84
C PRO A 284 22.91 -2.42 -8.21
N ARG A 285 22.89 -3.18 -9.32
CA ARG A 285 22.80 -2.61 -10.67
C ARG A 285 21.46 -1.94 -10.89
N GLU A 286 20.36 -2.59 -10.52
CA GLU A 286 19.01 -2.02 -10.61
C GLU A 286 18.90 -0.70 -9.83
N ILE A 287 19.51 -0.63 -8.65
CA ILE A 287 19.57 0.61 -7.86
C ILE A 287 20.39 1.71 -8.57
N ALA A 288 21.53 1.35 -9.17
CA ALA A 288 22.41 2.29 -9.85
C ALA A 288 21.85 2.78 -11.21
N ILE A 289 21.02 1.97 -11.85
CA ILE A 289 20.51 2.18 -13.23
C ILE A 289 19.13 2.85 -13.23
N ALA A 290 18.55 3.16 -12.06
CA ALA A 290 17.26 3.82 -11.88
C ALA A 290 17.09 5.04 -12.82
N GLY A 291 16.51 4.81 -14.00
CA GLY A 291 16.34 5.82 -15.06
C GLY A 291 16.74 5.42 -16.49
N ARG A 292 17.45 4.30 -16.71
CA ARG A 292 17.97 3.98 -18.07
C ARG A 292 17.37 2.77 -18.79
N VAL A 293 16.66 1.86 -18.13
CA VAL A 293 16.27 0.60 -18.80
C VAL A 293 14.77 0.44 -18.84
N ARG A 294 14.22 0.52 -20.05
CA ARG A 294 12.95 -0.12 -20.38
C ARG A 294 13.23 -1.51 -20.87
N TYR A 295 12.67 -2.48 -20.15
CA TYR A 295 12.83 -3.90 -20.39
C TYR A 295 12.16 -4.32 -21.71
N CYS A 296 12.69 -5.39 -22.33
CA CYS A 296 12.16 -5.91 -23.58
C CYS A 296 11.16 -7.06 -23.40
N ALA A 297 11.15 -7.68 -22.23
CA ALA A 297 10.32 -8.85 -21.93
C ALA A 297 9.07 -8.46 -21.10
N ASP A 298 8.45 -7.33 -21.40
CA ASP A 298 7.32 -6.77 -20.66
C ASP A 298 5.99 -7.15 -21.35
N MET A 299 5.56 -8.42 -21.23
CA MET A 299 4.73 -9.04 -22.29
C MET A 299 3.60 -9.95 -21.80
N MET A 300 3.31 -10.05 -20.50
CA MET A 300 2.14 -10.81 -20.00
C MET A 300 1.11 -9.98 -19.25
N LEU A 301 1.57 -9.00 -18.46
CA LEU A 301 0.70 -8.06 -17.78
C LEU A 301 1.17 -6.66 -18.08
N SER A 302 0.34 -5.89 -18.80
CA SER A 302 0.68 -4.49 -19.10
C SER A 302 0.76 -3.68 -17.82
N GLY A 303 1.97 -3.18 -17.53
CA GLY A 303 2.29 -2.39 -16.34
C GLY A 303 1.45 -1.12 -16.25
N HIS A 304 1.50 -0.32 -17.30
CA HIS A 304 0.75 0.93 -17.38
C HIS A 304 -0.75 0.71 -17.32
N THR A 305 -1.27 -0.33 -17.99
CA THR A 305 -2.72 -0.59 -18.02
C THR A 305 -3.28 -0.95 -16.64
N TYR A 306 -2.64 -1.88 -15.91
CA TYR A 306 -3.14 -2.22 -14.57
C TYR A 306 -3.01 -1.03 -13.61
N PHE A 307 -1.95 -0.23 -13.76
CA PHE A 307 -1.71 0.94 -12.93
C PHE A 307 -2.80 2.00 -13.17
N ALA A 308 -3.06 2.34 -14.44
CA ALA A 308 -4.13 3.28 -14.81
C ALA A 308 -5.50 2.80 -14.34
N CYS A 309 -5.81 1.50 -14.50
CA CYS A 309 -7.07 0.90 -14.06
C CYS A 309 -7.24 1.00 -12.53
N LEU A 310 -6.25 0.52 -11.78
CA LEU A 310 -6.28 0.47 -10.32
C LEU A 310 -6.39 1.86 -9.68
N PHE A 311 -5.57 2.81 -10.13
CA PHE A 311 -5.59 4.16 -9.56
C PHE A 311 -6.82 4.96 -10.00
N SER A 312 -7.40 4.66 -11.17
CA SER A 312 -8.70 5.21 -11.57
C SER A 312 -9.83 4.72 -10.67
N LEU A 313 -9.89 3.41 -10.37
CA LEU A 313 -10.85 2.84 -9.41
C LEU A 313 -10.70 3.48 -8.03
N SER A 314 -9.46 3.54 -7.53
CA SER A 314 -9.16 4.17 -6.24
C SER A 314 -9.57 5.64 -6.20
N ALA A 315 -9.25 6.43 -7.24
CA ALA A 315 -9.64 7.83 -7.32
C ALA A 315 -11.16 8.01 -7.29
N PHE A 316 -11.90 7.21 -8.07
CA PHE A 316 -13.37 7.26 -8.07
C PHE A 316 -13.98 6.95 -6.70
N HIS A 317 -13.52 5.88 -6.05
CA HIS A 317 -14.01 5.52 -4.71
C HIS A 317 -13.62 6.57 -3.66
N GLN A 318 -12.45 7.17 -3.77
CA GLN A 318 -11.99 8.22 -2.87
C GLN A 318 -12.81 9.50 -3.02
N VAL A 319 -13.06 9.95 -4.25
CA VAL A 319 -13.93 11.11 -4.52
C VAL A 319 -15.34 10.85 -4.02
N THR A 320 -15.88 9.66 -4.25
CA THR A 320 -17.21 9.27 -3.74
C THR A 320 -17.27 9.36 -2.22
N PHE A 321 -16.27 8.80 -1.54
CA PHE A 321 -16.13 8.90 -0.08
C PHE A 321 -16.06 10.36 0.39
N CYS A 322 -15.27 11.21 -0.27
CA CYS A 322 -15.17 12.62 0.09
C CYS A 322 -16.54 13.33 -0.04
N LEU A 323 -17.24 13.12 -1.17
CA LEU A 323 -18.51 13.78 -1.44
C LEU A 323 -19.63 13.33 -0.48
N ASP A 324 -19.63 12.08 -0.05
CA ASP A 324 -20.63 11.55 0.88
C ASP A 324 -20.50 12.18 2.28
N HIS A 325 -19.31 12.64 2.66
CA HIS A 325 -19.05 13.35 3.93
C HIS A 325 -19.26 14.87 3.86
N MET A 326 -19.48 15.45 2.68
CA MET A 326 -19.80 16.88 2.53
C MET A 326 -21.27 17.16 2.93
N GLN A 327 -21.59 18.40 3.30
CA GLN A 327 -22.91 18.84 3.75
C GLN A 327 -24.06 18.49 2.78
N GLU A 328 -25.29 18.35 3.32
CA GLU A 328 -26.49 17.89 2.61
C GLU A 328 -26.94 18.81 1.45
N GLY A 329 -26.57 20.09 1.46
CA GLY A 329 -26.98 21.06 0.42
C GLY A 329 -26.38 20.86 -0.98
N TRP A 330 -25.43 19.93 -1.16
CA TRP A 330 -24.66 19.79 -2.40
C TRP A 330 -25.20 18.73 -3.37
N GLY A 331 -26.41 18.20 -3.18
CA GLY A 331 -26.93 17.02 -3.90
C GLY A 331 -26.64 16.97 -5.41
N ARG A 332 -27.06 17.97 -6.18
CA ARG A 332 -26.82 18.03 -7.64
C ARG A 332 -25.33 18.13 -8.00
N CYS A 333 -24.57 18.91 -7.24
CA CYS A 333 -23.13 19.06 -7.44
C CYS A 333 -22.37 17.76 -7.14
N LYS A 334 -22.74 17.03 -6.09
CA LYS A 334 -22.17 15.71 -5.76
C LYS A 334 -22.34 14.73 -6.92
N VAL A 335 -23.56 14.65 -7.49
CA VAL A 335 -23.82 13.79 -8.64
C VAL A 335 -22.99 14.21 -9.86
N ALA A 336 -22.94 15.51 -10.17
CA ALA A 336 -22.15 16.01 -11.29
C ALA A 336 -20.65 15.68 -11.14
N ILE A 337 -20.07 15.84 -9.94
CA ILE A 337 -18.67 15.51 -9.67
C ILE A 337 -18.42 14.00 -9.76
N LYS A 338 -19.32 13.15 -9.24
CA LYS A 338 -19.21 11.69 -9.39
C LYS A 338 -19.21 11.28 -10.88
N VAL A 339 -20.14 11.81 -11.67
CA VAL A 339 -20.23 11.53 -13.12
C VAL A 339 -18.98 12.02 -13.85
N ALA A 340 -18.52 13.24 -13.57
CA ALA A 340 -17.31 13.78 -14.18
C ALA A 340 -16.06 12.97 -13.83
N THR A 341 -15.96 12.49 -12.59
CA THR A 341 -14.84 11.65 -12.14
C THR A 341 -14.85 10.30 -12.86
N VAL A 342 -16.01 9.64 -12.97
CA VAL A 342 -16.15 8.38 -13.73
C VAL A 342 -15.78 8.61 -15.20
N ALA A 343 -16.31 9.64 -15.84
CA ALA A 343 -16.01 9.94 -17.24
C ALA A 343 -14.50 10.17 -17.45
N LEU A 344 -13.85 10.92 -16.56
CA LEU A 344 -12.41 11.15 -16.63
C LEU A 344 -11.60 9.87 -16.41
N CYS A 345 -11.96 9.05 -15.42
CA CYS A 345 -11.31 7.75 -15.17
C CYS A 345 -11.44 6.79 -16.36
N VAL A 346 -12.63 6.69 -16.96
CA VAL A 346 -12.87 5.86 -18.15
C VAL A 346 -12.08 6.40 -19.35
N LEU A 347 -12.05 7.72 -19.54
CA LEU A 347 -11.27 8.34 -20.61
C LEU A 347 -9.76 8.08 -20.44
N CYS A 348 -9.22 8.21 -19.22
CA CYS A 348 -7.80 7.92 -18.96
C CYS A 348 -7.46 6.47 -19.27
N LEU A 349 -8.28 5.52 -18.82
CA LEU A 349 -8.06 4.10 -19.09
C LEU A 349 -8.19 3.77 -20.58
N ALA A 350 -9.17 4.36 -21.28
CA ALA A 350 -9.34 4.17 -22.72
C ALA A 350 -8.15 4.74 -23.50
N LEU A 351 -7.69 5.94 -23.14
CA LEU A 351 -6.51 6.56 -23.75
C LEU A 351 -5.25 5.71 -23.50
N GLU A 352 -5.07 5.19 -22.30
CA GLU A 352 -3.96 4.28 -21.99
C GLU A 352 -3.96 3.06 -22.90
N VAL A 353 -5.09 2.34 -22.98
CA VAL A 353 -5.22 1.15 -23.83
C VAL A 353 -4.97 1.48 -25.31
N ILE A 354 -5.50 2.61 -25.80
CA ILE A 354 -5.30 3.05 -27.18
C ILE A 354 -3.84 3.41 -27.45
N LEU A 355 -3.18 4.16 -26.56
CA LEU A 355 -1.79 4.57 -26.71
C LEU A 355 -0.84 3.37 -26.64
N VAL A 356 -1.06 2.45 -25.70
CA VAL A 356 -0.30 1.19 -25.61
C VAL A 356 -0.48 0.34 -26.87
N ALA A 357 -1.72 0.20 -27.36
CA ALA A 357 -2.01 -0.56 -28.58
C ALA A 357 -1.35 0.06 -29.82
N LEU A 358 -1.45 1.38 -29.97
CA LEU A 358 -0.83 2.12 -31.07
C LEU A 358 0.71 2.06 -31.04
N ALA A 359 1.29 2.10 -29.85
CA ALA A 359 2.73 1.95 -29.66
C ALA A 359 3.21 0.51 -29.83
N ARG A 360 2.28 -0.45 -29.84
CA ARG A 360 2.54 -1.90 -29.84
C ARG A 360 3.52 -2.29 -28.74
N PHE A 361 3.41 -1.68 -27.56
CA PHE A 361 4.27 -2.02 -26.42
C PHE A 361 3.83 -3.29 -25.69
N HIS A 362 2.56 -3.65 -25.80
CA HIS A 362 1.98 -4.85 -25.23
C HIS A 362 1.06 -5.51 -26.23
N TYR A 363 0.88 -6.82 -26.09
CA TYR A 363 -0.20 -7.52 -26.76
C TYR A 363 -1.53 -7.09 -26.14
N THR A 364 -2.59 -7.12 -26.93
CA THR A 364 -3.92 -6.75 -26.45
C THR A 364 -4.42 -7.65 -25.32
N VAL A 365 -4.02 -8.93 -25.34
CA VAL A 365 -4.33 -9.87 -24.27
C VAL A 365 -3.70 -9.43 -22.93
N ASP A 366 -2.53 -8.80 -22.93
CA ASP A 366 -1.84 -8.35 -21.72
C ASP A 366 -2.60 -7.19 -21.07
N MET A 367 -3.11 -6.26 -21.89
CA MET A 367 -3.93 -5.14 -21.44
C MET A 367 -5.26 -5.62 -20.84
N VAL A 368 -5.95 -6.52 -21.53
CA VAL A 368 -7.23 -7.09 -21.06
C VAL A 368 -7.02 -7.90 -19.78
N SER A 369 -5.98 -8.74 -19.72
CA SER A 369 -5.66 -9.54 -18.53
C SER A 369 -5.34 -8.66 -17.33
N SER A 370 -4.58 -7.58 -17.53
CA SER A 370 -4.31 -6.57 -16.50
C SER A 370 -5.60 -5.96 -15.92
N ILE A 371 -6.57 -5.58 -16.76
CA ILE A 371 -7.84 -5.01 -16.30
C ILE A 371 -8.64 -6.05 -15.51
N VAL A 372 -8.77 -7.27 -16.05
CA VAL A 372 -9.54 -8.35 -15.40
C VAL A 372 -8.96 -8.71 -14.04
N LEU A 373 -7.64 -8.85 -13.93
CA LEU A 373 -6.98 -9.18 -12.67
C LEU A 373 -7.11 -8.06 -11.63
N VAL A 374 -7.01 -6.79 -12.04
CA VAL A 374 -7.26 -5.66 -11.14
C VAL A 374 -8.67 -5.72 -10.58
N LEU A 375 -9.69 -5.94 -11.42
CA LEU A 375 -11.08 -6.03 -10.97
C LEU A 375 -11.31 -7.22 -10.04
N LEU A 376 -10.76 -8.40 -10.38
CA LEU A 376 -10.85 -9.60 -9.53
C LEU A 376 -10.20 -9.40 -8.16
N LEU A 377 -9.03 -8.76 -8.11
CA LEU A 377 -8.34 -8.47 -6.85
C LEU A 377 -9.05 -7.35 -6.06
N TRP A 378 -9.58 -6.34 -6.75
CA TRP A 378 -10.30 -5.24 -6.14
C TRP A 378 -11.59 -5.71 -5.46
N ASP A 379 -12.35 -6.59 -6.09
CA ASP A 379 -13.60 -7.13 -5.55
C ASP A 379 -13.41 -8.36 -4.64
N SER A 380 -12.16 -8.80 -4.44
CA SER A 380 -11.84 -9.96 -3.61
C SER A 380 -12.16 -9.74 -2.13
N GLY A 381 -13.08 -10.57 -1.58
CA GLY A 381 -13.35 -10.62 -0.14
C GLY A 381 -12.15 -11.05 0.71
N HIS A 382 -11.13 -11.67 0.12
CA HIS A 382 -9.87 -11.96 0.83
C HIS A 382 -9.03 -10.70 1.00
N VAL A 383 -8.87 -9.90 -0.06
CA VAL A 383 -8.19 -8.60 0.00
C VAL A 383 -8.89 -7.69 1.01
N GLU A 384 -10.22 -7.62 0.96
CA GLU A 384 -11.02 -6.82 1.91
C GLU A 384 -10.79 -7.25 3.37
N ARG A 385 -10.71 -8.55 3.64
CA ARG A 385 -10.41 -9.07 4.99
C ARG A 385 -9.01 -8.68 5.46
N ILE A 386 -8.00 -8.76 4.59
CA ILE A 386 -6.62 -8.38 4.93
C ILE A 386 -6.55 -6.88 5.22
N VAL A 387 -7.12 -6.06 4.33
CA VAL A 387 -7.17 -4.60 4.47
C VAL A 387 -7.89 -4.19 5.75
N ARG A 388 -9.04 -4.79 6.06
CA ARG A 388 -9.78 -4.50 7.29
C ARG A 388 -8.95 -4.79 8.53
N LYS A 389 -8.25 -5.94 8.58
CA LYS A 389 -7.37 -6.27 9.72
C LYS A 389 -6.19 -5.31 9.83
N TRP A 390 -5.59 -4.95 8.70
CA TRP A 390 -4.46 -4.01 8.67
C TRP A 390 -4.87 -2.61 9.17
N SER A 391 -6.03 -2.13 8.73
CA SER A 391 -6.51 -0.77 9.00
C SER A 391 -7.34 -0.63 10.28
N ALA A 392 -7.63 -1.72 10.99
CA ALA A 392 -8.52 -1.73 12.14
C ALA A 392 -8.12 -0.74 13.23
N CYS A 393 -6.81 -0.55 13.45
CA CYS A 393 -6.28 0.31 14.51
C CYS A 393 -6.04 1.78 14.07
N TYR A 394 -6.54 2.19 12.91
CA TYR A 394 -6.23 3.53 12.37
C TYR A 394 -7.02 4.65 13.02
N ASP A 395 -8.34 4.52 13.13
CA ASP A 395 -9.19 5.56 13.73
C ASP A 395 -9.30 5.39 15.25
N HIS A 396 -9.56 4.15 15.66
CA HIS A 396 -9.75 3.71 17.03
C HIS A 396 -8.89 2.49 17.30
N TRP A 397 -8.68 2.17 18.57
CA TRP A 397 -7.91 0.99 18.93
C TRP A 397 -8.78 -0.25 18.82
N ASP A 398 -8.27 -1.25 18.11
CA ASP A 398 -8.86 -2.60 18.07
C ASP A 398 -7.83 -3.55 18.69
N LEU A 399 -8.14 -4.06 19.89
CA LEU A 399 -7.23 -4.90 20.66
C LEU A 399 -6.92 -6.22 19.97
N ASP A 400 -7.90 -6.81 19.30
CA ASP A 400 -7.72 -8.08 18.58
C ASP A 400 -6.78 -7.89 17.38
N SER A 401 -6.96 -6.79 16.66
CA SER A 401 -6.08 -6.41 15.55
C SER A 401 -4.69 -5.98 16.02
N LEU A 402 -4.60 -5.32 17.18
CA LEU A 402 -3.33 -4.99 17.84
C LEU A 402 -2.58 -6.26 18.24
N ARG A 403 -3.24 -7.28 18.79
CA ARG A 403 -2.59 -8.53 19.21
C ARG A 403 -1.90 -9.24 18.05
N GLY A 404 -2.52 -9.23 16.87
CA GLY A 404 -1.90 -9.73 15.64
C GLY A 404 -0.72 -8.89 15.13
N SER A 405 -0.74 -7.58 15.40
CA SER A 405 0.23 -6.60 14.86
C SER A 405 1.30 -6.15 15.87
N ALA A 406 1.15 -6.54 17.14
CA ALA A 406 1.91 -6.05 18.29
C ALA A 406 3.43 -6.19 18.16
N PRO A 407 4.01 -7.29 17.62
CA PRO A 407 5.46 -7.45 17.53
C PRO A 407 6.17 -6.40 16.66
N ILE A 408 5.47 -5.81 15.68
CA ILE A 408 6.03 -4.83 14.76
C ILE A 408 5.88 -3.42 15.33
N LEU A 409 4.66 -3.07 15.76
CA LEU A 409 4.36 -1.81 16.44
C LEU A 409 5.25 -1.61 17.68
N ALA A 410 5.58 -2.71 18.34
CA ALA A 410 6.50 -2.77 19.46
C ALA A 410 7.85 -2.11 19.22
N ARG A 411 8.45 -2.51 18.09
CA ARG A 411 9.77 -2.05 17.69
C ARG A 411 9.74 -0.59 17.25
N VAL A 412 8.64 -0.15 16.64
CA VAL A 412 8.47 1.25 16.21
C VAL A 412 8.32 2.17 17.43
N LEU A 413 7.41 1.85 18.35
CA LEU A 413 7.14 2.68 19.53
C LEU A 413 8.32 2.71 20.52
N SER A 414 9.07 1.61 20.65
CA SER A 414 10.25 1.57 21.52
C SER A 414 11.44 2.39 21.01
N ARG A 415 11.54 2.63 19.69
CA ARG A 415 12.62 3.44 19.10
C ARG A 415 12.38 4.94 19.29
N GLY A 416 11.15 5.41 19.17
CA GLY A 416 10.81 6.83 19.39
C GLY A 416 11.17 7.31 20.80
N ARG A 417 11.16 6.41 21.79
CA ARG A 417 11.48 6.71 23.19
C ARG A 417 12.97 6.88 23.49
N ARG A 418 13.88 6.47 22.59
CA ARG A 418 15.33 6.68 22.80
C ARG A 418 15.83 8.02 22.27
N SER A 419 15.00 8.73 21.51
CA SER A 419 15.36 9.98 20.83
C SER A 419 14.69 11.22 21.44
N ALA A 420 13.79 11.02 22.41
CA ALA A 420 13.23 12.04 23.29
C ALA A 420 13.71 11.73 24.71
#